data_AF-A0A3B9PJP9-F1
#
_entry.id   AF-A0A3B9PJP9-F1
#
_cell.length_a   1.000
_cell.length_b   1.000
_cell.length_c   1.000
_cell.angle_alpha   90.00
_cell.angle_beta   90.00
_cell.angle_gamma   90.00
#
_symmetry.space_group_name_H-M   'P 1'
#
loop_
_entity.id
_entity.type
_entity.pdbx_description
1 polymer ?
#
loop_
_entity_poly.entity_id
_entity_poly.type
_entity_poly.pdbx_seq_one_letter_code
_entity_poly.pdbx_strand_id
1 'polypeptide(L)'
;MHRFTRSQPFATGWVLILLLAGLLAGCASFEPPRPYTTEAEAISARGEPTRRWRNDDGTTTLEYSTQPNGWTCLMVQVDPGGIVLRQWDALAPENLARVERGMDKEQVSRLLGTHRSEQRFTNSGETVWDWNIRNDGPGIAVLFNVHFIDDKVVRTSQTYVYPRDGAVFGGWGGYYPHPWAWGPGWWGYPRPFYPHPFAHPWFW
;
A
#
# COMPACT_ATOMS: atom_id res chain seq x y z
N MET A 1 -5.73 -59.53 -49.66
CA MET A 1 -6.02 -59.23 -48.23
C MET A 1 -5.14 -58.07 -47.79
N HIS A 2 -5.63 -56.82 -47.86
CA HIS A 2 -4.94 -55.66 -47.28
C HIS A 2 -5.73 -55.19 -46.06
N ARG A 3 -5.18 -55.38 -44.86
CA ARG A 3 -5.75 -54.84 -43.61
C ARG A 3 -5.38 -53.37 -43.50
N PHE A 4 -6.39 -52.51 -43.51
CA PHE A 4 -6.28 -51.11 -43.09
C PHE A 4 -6.00 -51.05 -41.57
N THR A 5 -4.80 -50.65 -41.18
CA THR A 5 -4.49 -50.21 -39.82
C THR A 5 -5.04 -48.80 -39.62
N ARG A 6 -6.14 -48.70 -38.88
CA ARG A 6 -6.75 -47.44 -38.47
C ARG A 6 -5.86 -46.81 -37.39
N SER A 7 -5.15 -45.75 -37.74
CA SER A 7 -4.42 -44.89 -36.81
C SER A 7 -5.39 -44.40 -35.73
N GLN A 8 -4.95 -44.41 -34.48
CA GLN A 8 -5.70 -43.94 -33.30
C GLN A 8 -5.25 -42.51 -32.97
N PRO A 9 -5.78 -41.45 -33.62
CA PRO A 9 -5.37 -40.07 -33.33
C PRO A 9 -5.93 -39.54 -32.00
N PHE A 10 -6.92 -40.22 -31.42
CA PHE A 10 -7.62 -39.73 -30.23
C PHE A 10 -6.78 -39.87 -28.96
N ALA A 11 -6.10 -41.00 -28.73
CA ALA A 11 -5.33 -41.23 -27.50
C ALA A 11 -4.19 -40.23 -27.30
N THR A 12 -3.52 -39.82 -28.39
CA THR A 12 -2.39 -38.88 -28.36
C THR A 12 -2.83 -37.46 -27.99
N GLY A 13 -4.03 -37.04 -28.41
CA GLY A 13 -4.57 -35.72 -28.09
C GLY A 13 -4.90 -35.56 -26.60
N TRP A 14 -5.47 -36.60 -25.97
CA TRP A 14 -5.78 -36.59 -24.54
C TRP A 14 -4.51 -36.58 -23.67
N VAL A 15 -3.46 -37.29 -24.08
CA VAL A 15 -2.16 -37.27 -23.37
C VAL A 15 -1.50 -35.90 -23.43
N LEU A 16 -1.56 -35.23 -24.60
CA LEU A 16 -1.04 -33.86 -24.75
C LEU A 16 -1.83 -32.85 -23.92
N ILE A 17 -3.16 -32.97 -23.84
CA ILE A 17 -4.00 -32.09 -23.01
C ILE A 17 -3.73 -32.30 -21.52
N LEU A 18 -3.54 -33.54 -21.07
CA LEU A 18 -3.19 -33.82 -19.66
C LEU A 18 -1.79 -33.34 -19.30
N LEU A 19 -0.82 -33.45 -20.21
CA LEU A 19 0.53 -32.88 -20.04
C LEU A 19 0.50 -31.35 -19.97
N LEU A 20 -0.27 -30.70 -20.85
CA LEU A 20 -0.43 -29.25 -20.85
C LEU A 20 -1.14 -28.77 -19.58
N ALA A 21 -2.19 -29.47 -19.12
CA ALA A 21 -2.89 -29.16 -17.88
C ALA A 21 -1.99 -29.34 -16.64
N GLY A 22 -1.09 -30.32 -16.64
CA GLY A 22 -0.10 -30.50 -15.58
C GLY A 22 0.95 -29.38 -15.52
N LEU A 23 1.30 -28.80 -16.67
CA LEU A 23 2.21 -27.65 -16.75
C LEU A 23 1.59 -26.35 -16.19
N LEU A 24 0.26 -26.21 -16.19
CA LEU A 24 -0.44 -25.08 -15.54
C LEU A 24 -0.62 -25.25 -14.02
N ALA A 25 -0.41 -26.45 -13.48
CA ALA A 25 -0.54 -26.73 -12.04
C ALA A 25 0.73 -26.40 -11.23
N GLY A 26 1.75 -25.78 -11.86
CA GLY A 26 2.88 -25.17 -11.17
C GLY A 26 2.40 -23.94 -10.40
N CYS A 27 1.74 -24.16 -9.26
CA CYS A 27 1.36 -23.10 -8.34
C CYS A 27 2.62 -22.35 -7.90
N ALA A 28 2.70 -21.08 -8.29
CA ALA A 28 3.61 -20.14 -7.64
C ALA A 28 3.16 -20.00 -6.18
N SER A 29 3.71 -20.82 -5.30
CA SER A 29 3.63 -20.62 -3.86
C SER A 29 4.35 -19.30 -3.56
N PHE A 30 3.59 -18.22 -3.43
CA PHE A 30 4.06 -16.95 -2.88
C PHE A 30 4.34 -17.17 -1.39
N GLU A 31 5.44 -17.84 -1.09
CA GLU A 31 5.98 -17.83 0.25
C GLU A 31 6.50 -16.41 0.52
N PRO A 32 6.21 -15.82 1.70
CA PRO A 32 6.78 -14.53 2.06
C PRO A 32 8.30 -14.62 1.90
N PRO A 33 8.96 -13.65 1.23
CA PRO A 33 10.39 -13.71 1.05
C PRO A 33 11.06 -13.87 2.41
N ARG A 34 11.92 -14.88 2.51
CA ARG A 34 12.69 -15.13 3.72
C ARG A 34 13.45 -13.86 4.13
N PRO A 35 13.63 -13.62 5.44
CA PRO A 35 14.48 -12.54 5.89
C PRO A 35 15.87 -12.60 5.26
N TYR A 36 16.44 -11.43 4.99
CA TYR A 36 17.82 -11.31 4.54
C TYR A 36 18.75 -11.73 5.66
N THR A 37 19.89 -12.31 5.27
CA THR A 37 20.93 -12.74 6.21
C THR A 37 22.12 -11.79 6.21
N THR A 38 22.37 -11.08 5.11
CA THR A 38 23.47 -10.11 4.98
C THR A 38 23.04 -8.83 4.26
N GLU A 39 23.80 -7.73 4.47
CA GLU A 39 23.64 -6.48 3.71
C GLU A 39 23.80 -6.74 2.21
N ALA A 40 24.79 -7.54 1.80
CA ALA A 40 25.03 -7.86 0.40
C ALA A 40 23.82 -8.57 -0.25
N GLU A 41 23.14 -9.45 0.50
CA GLU A 41 21.91 -10.09 0.03
C GLU A 41 20.78 -9.07 -0.14
N ALA A 42 20.58 -8.17 0.84
CA ALA A 42 19.56 -7.12 0.76
C ALA A 42 19.81 -6.18 -0.43
N ILE A 43 21.06 -5.80 -0.68
CA ILE A 43 21.47 -4.97 -1.82
C ILE A 43 21.28 -5.72 -3.14
N SER A 44 21.65 -7.00 -3.21
CA SER A 44 21.43 -7.80 -4.42
C SER A 44 19.95 -7.96 -4.75
N ALA A 45 19.08 -8.02 -3.74
CA ALA A 45 17.65 -8.23 -3.92
C ALA A 45 16.86 -6.94 -4.18
N ARG A 46 17.27 -5.81 -3.59
CA ARG A 46 16.52 -4.53 -3.64
C ARG A 46 17.27 -3.34 -4.25
N GLY A 47 18.55 -3.49 -4.56
CA GLY A 47 19.43 -2.40 -4.95
C GLY A 47 19.97 -1.61 -3.76
N GLU A 48 20.49 -0.41 -4.02
CA GLU A 48 20.96 0.48 -2.95
C GLU A 48 19.80 0.96 -2.06
N PRO A 49 19.98 1.03 -0.74
CA PRO A 49 18.98 1.58 0.15
C PRO A 49 18.75 3.07 -0.13
N THR A 50 17.51 3.52 0.06
CA THR A 50 17.10 4.93 -0.02
C THR A 50 17.89 5.78 0.98
N ARG A 51 18.19 5.23 2.15
CA ARG A 51 18.97 5.89 3.20
C ARG A 51 19.69 4.87 4.08
N ARG A 52 20.84 5.26 4.64
CA ARG A 52 21.57 4.49 5.65
C ARG A 52 21.59 5.28 6.96
N TRP A 53 21.09 4.67 8.03
CA TRP A 53 21.06 5.25 9.37
C TRP A 53 22.14 4.63 10.23
N ARG A 54 23.13 5.41 10.65
CA ARG A 54 24.10 4.98 11.65
C ARG A 54 23.44 5.03 13.03
N ASN A 55 23.57 3.98 13.81
CA ASN A 55 23.09 3.88 15.18
C ASN A 55 24.26 4.02 16.17
N ASP A 56 23.97 4.45 17.40
CA ASP A 56 25.00 4.70 18.42
C ASP A 56 25.69 3.42 18.92
N ASP A 57 25.03 2.26 18.74
CA ASP A 57 25.57 0.93 19.04
C ASP A 57 26.53 0.40 17.95
N GLY A 58 26.83 1.21 16.93
CA GLY A 58 27.68 0.85 15.80
C GLY A 58 26.97 0.08 14.69
N THR A 59 25.70 -0.30 14.86
CA THR A 59 24.91 -0.92 13.80
C THR A 59 24.48 0.09 12.75
N THR A 60 24.13 -0.39 11.56
CA THR A 60 23.56 0.45 10.49
C THR A 60 22.19 -0.08 10.11
N THR A 61 21.20 0.82 10.01
CA THR A 61 19.87 0.48 9.46
C THR A 61 19.79 0.94 8.01
N LEU A 62 19.57 0.00 7.10
CA LEU A 62 19.32 0.24 5.69
C LEU A 62 17.82 0.47 5.49
N GLU A 63 17.45 1.60 4.90
CA GLU A 63 16.07 1.97 4.61
C GLU A 63 15.76 1.71 3.14
N TYR A 64 14.68 0.96 2.87
CA TYR A 64 14.12 0.71 1.55
C TYR A 64 12.68 1.22 1.52
N SER A 65 12.52 2.52 1.25
CA SER A 65 11.21 3.17 1.18
C SER A 65 10.59 2.97 -0.20
N THR A 66 9.30 2.65 -0.21
CA THR A 66 8.50 2.61 -1.46
C THR A 66 7.71 3.90 -1.68
N GLN A 67 7.84 4.88 -0.78
CA GLN A 67 7.22 6.20 -0.93
C GLN A 67 7.77 6.93 -2.17
N PRO A 68 6.99 7.81 -2.80
CA PRO A 68 5.64 8.25 -2.44
C PRO A 68 4.51 7.34 -2.96
N ASN A 69 4.83 6.33 -3.77
CA ASN A 69 3.84 5.57 -4.54
C ASN A 69 3.43 4.24 -3.90
N GLY A 70 4.31 3.64 -3.10
CA GLY A 70 4.04 2.45 -2.30
C GLY A 70 3.62 2.80 -0.87
N TRP A 71 3.44 1.77 -0.04
CA TRP A 71 2.91 1.88 1.32
C TRP A 71 3.77 1.19 2.40
N THR A 72 4.96 0.70 2.01
CA THR A 72 5.91 0.03 2.91
C THR A 72 7.21 0.81 3.01
N CYS A 73 7.89 0.68 4.14
CA CYS A 73 9.27 1.14 4.32
C CYS A 73 10.05 0.05 5.05
N LEU A 74 10.75 -0.81 4.28
CA LEU A 74 11.51 -1.91 4.87
C LEU A 74 12.79 -1.36 5.50
N MET A 75 12.97 -1.64 6.78
CA MET A 75 14.20 -1.37 7.52
C MET A 75 14.95 -2.68 7.73
N VAL A 76 16.25 -2.68 7.44
CA VAL A 76 17.15 -3.82 7.67
C VAL A 76 18.31 -3.35 8.53
N GLN A 77 18.36 -3.78 9.79
CA GLN A 77 19.47 -3.45 10.69
C GLN A 77 20.58 -4.49 10.55
N VAL A 78 21.79 -4.03 10.30
CA VAL A 78 23.00 -4.84 10.13
C VAL A 78 24.07 -4.46 11.14
N ASP A 79 24.86 -5.44 11.56
CA ASP A 79 26.04 -5.22 12.37
C ASP A 79 27.21 -4.64 11.53
N PRO A 80 28.34 -4.23 12.15
CA PRO A 80 29.50 -3.75 11.40
C PRO A 80 30.12 -4.76 10.42
N GLY A 81 29.83 -6.05 10.60
CA GLY A 81 30.25 -7.13 9.70
C GLY A 81 29.28 -7.37 8.52
N GLY A 82 28.17 -6.63 8.45
CA GLY A 82 27.16 -6.75 7.41
C GLY A 82 26.18 -7.91 7.61
N ILE A 83 26.12 -8.51 8.81
CA ILE A 83 25.13 -9.53 9.16
C ILE A 83 23.83 -8.85 9.57
N VAL A 84 22.70 -9.34 9.03
CA VAL A 84 21.36 -8.83 9.38
C VAL A 84 20.98 -9.29 10.77
N LEU A 85 20.73 -8.32 11.65
CA LEU A 85 20.28 -8.54 13.02
C LEU A 85 18.75 -8.62 13.12
N ARG A 86 18.06 -7.75 12.37
CA ARG A 86 16.60 -7.73 12.28
C ARG A 86 16.11 -6.96 11.06
N GLN A 87 14.87 -7.24 10.66
CA GLN A 87 14.17 -6.52 9.61
C GLN A 87 12.70 -6.29 10.00
N TRP A 88 12.13 -5.16 9.57
CA TRP A 88 10.75 -4.80 9.87
C TRP A 88 10.22 -3.76 8.88
N ASP A 89 8.89 -3.63 8.78
CA ASP A 89 8.27 -2.51 8.08
C ASP A 89 8.11 -1.33 9.05
N ALA A 90 8.76 -0.22 8.77
CA ALA A 90 8.68 1.00 9.55
C ALA A 90 7.28 1.64 9.50
N LEU A 91 6.47 1.34 8.48
CA LEU A 91 5.09 1.83 8.35
C LEU A 91 4.05 0.83 8.90
N ALA A 92 4.48 -0.21 9.60
CA ALA A 92 3.58 -1.10 10.31
C ALA A 92 2.81 -0.35 11.43
N PRO A 93 1.54 -0.73 11.73
CA PRO A 93 0.70 -0.04 12.72
C PRO A 93 1.39 0.15 14.09
N GLU A 94 2.19 -0.83 14.51
CA GLU A 94 2.91 -0.81 15.77
C GLU A 94 3.95 0.32 15.82
N ASN A 95 4.60 0.64 14.69
CA ASN A 95 5.57 1.73 14.62
C ASN A 95 4.88 3.09 14.44
N LEU A 96 3.76 3.15 13.71
CA LEU A 96 2.96 4.38 13.62
C LEU A 96 2.46 4.83 15.00
N ALA A 97 2.04 3.87 15.84
CA ALA A 97 1.59 4.13 17.21
C ALA A 97 2.70 4.61 18.16
N ARG A 98 3.98 4.38 17.81
CA ARG A 98 5.14 4.83 18.59
C ARG A 98 5.49 6.30 18.34
N VAL A 99 4.83 6.98 17.41
CA VAL A 99 5.01 8.43 17.22
C VAL A 99 4.33 9.17 18.36
N GLU A 100 5.13 9.80 19.22
CA GLU A 100 4.65 10.51 20.40
C GLU A 100 4.84 12.01 20.28
N ARG A 101 4.00 12.76 21.01
CA ARG A 101 4.13 14.21 21.15
C ARG A 101 5.50 14.56 21.73
N GLY A 102 6.16 15.55 21.17
CA GLY A 102 7.49 16.02 21.61
C GLY A 102 8.68 15.34 20.93
N MET A 103 8.45 14.30 20.11
CA MET A 103 9.48 13.79 19.22
C MET A 103 9.92 14.87 18.22
N ASP A 104 11.20 14.91 17.85
CA ASP A 104 11.65 15.73 16.73
C ASP A 104 11.53 15.02 15.37
N LYS A 105 11.76 15.80 14.32
CA LYS A 105 11.75 15.35 12.92
C LYS A 105 12.73 14.20 12.64
N GLU A 106 13.90 14.18 13.27
CA GLU A 106 14.91 13.14 13.06
C GLU A 106 14.47 11.82 13.72
N GLN A 107 13.94 11.89 14.94
CA GLN A 107 13.35 10.75 15.63
C GLN A 107 12.20 10.14 14.83
N VAL A 108 11.31 10.97 14.26
CA VAL A 108 10.22 10.48 13.39
C VAL A 108 10.76 9.87 12.10
N SER A 109 11.73 10.52 11.44
CA SER A 109 12.34 10.00 10.21
C SER A 109 13.06 8.68 10.44
N ARG A 110 13.75 8.52 11.57
CA ARG A 110 14.43 7.26 11.93
C ARG A 110 13.43 6.15 12.25
N LEU A 111 12.27 6.50 12.80
CA LEU A 111 11.21 5.54 13.15
C LEU A 111 10.43 5.08 11.92
N LEU A 112 10.03 6.00 11.03
CA LEU A 112 9.10 5.75 9.92
C LEU A 112 9.79 5.70 8.53
N GLY A 113 11.02 6.16 8.44
CA GLY A 113 11.76 6.36 7.20
C GLY A 113 11.33 7.61 6.44
N THR A 114 11.72 7.66 5.16
CA THR A 114 11.48 8.80 4.26
C THR A 114 9.98 9.05 4.08
N HIS A 115 9.55 10.27 4.40
CA HIS A 115 8.18 10.74 4.18
C HIS A 115 7.89 10.95 2.69
N ARG A 116 6.61 10.86 2.33
CA ARG A 116 6.12 11.07 0.96
C ARG A 116 6.10 12.56 0.60
N SER A 117 5.53 13.40 1.46
CA SER A 117 5.52 14.84 1.27
C SER A 117 5.63 15.61 2.58
N GLU A 118 6.09 16.85 2.45
CA GLU A 118 6.11 17.86 3.49
C GLU A 118 5.25 19.04 3.04
N GLN A 119 4.37 19.50 3.94
CA GLN A 119 3.53 20.69 3.71
C GLN A 119 3.60 21.63 4.90
N ARG A 120 3.89 22.90 4.65
CA ARG A 120 3.92 23.96 5.67
C ARG A 120 2.66 24.83 5.60
N PHE A 121 2.00 25.01 6.74
CA PHE A 121 0.80 25.83 6.90
C PHE A 121 1.13 27.11 7.67
N THR A 122 1.22 28.24 6.95
CA THR A 122 1.66 29.51 7.54
C THR A 122 0.72 30.04 8.64
N ASN A 123 -0.59 29.81 8.52
CA ASN A 123 -1.57 30.35 9.47
C ASN A 123 -1.53 29.64 10.84
N SER A 124 -1.29 28.32 10.85
CA SER A 124 -1.16 27.55 12.10
C SER A 124 0.28 27.43 12.59
N GLY A 125 1.26 27.72 11.73
CA GLY A 125 2.67 27.43 11.97
C GLY A 125 3.03 25.95 11.85
N GLU A 126 2.09 25.08 11.48
CA GLU A 126 2.32 23.64 11.39
C GLU A 126 3.17 23.29 10.15
N THR A 127 4.09 22.35 10.33
CA THR A 127 4.67 21.56 9.23
C THR A 127 4.12 20.16 9.33
N VAL A 128 3.64 19.59 8.24
CA VAL A 128 3.02 18.26 8.21
C VAL A 128 3.80 17.37 7.28
N TRP A 129 4.22 16.23 7.80
CA TRP A 129 4.77 15.15 6.99
C TRP A 129 3.72 14.07 6.82
N ASP A 130 3.64 13.49 5.64
CA ASP A 130 2.76 12.35 5.38
C ASP A 130 3.48 11.15 4.79
N TRP A 131 2.91 9.97 5.04
CA TRP A 131 3.29 8.69 4.45
C TRP A 131 2.03 8.03 3.90
N ASN A 132 2.12 7.47 2.70
CA ASN A 132 1.11 6.53 2.25
C ASN A 132 1.28 5.21 3.02
N ILE A 133 0.24 4.74 3.69
CA ILE A 133 0.28 3.51 4.49
C ILE A 133 -0.68 2.47 3.91
N ARG A 134 -0.59 1.23 4.40
CA ARG A 134 -1.49 0.17 3.96
C ARG A 134 -2.94 0.62 4.19
N ASN A 135 -3.73 0.66 3.12
CA ASN A 135 -5.13 1.04 3.18
C ASN A 135 -5.99 -0.13 3.64
N ASP A 136 -6.56 -0.01 4.83
CA ASP A 136 -7.53 -0.92 5.42
C ASP A 136 -8.90 -0.26 5.63
N GLY A 137 -9.09 0.97 5.14
CA GLY A 137 -10.31 1.75 5.33
C GLY A 137 -11.07 2.06 4.03
N PRO A 138 -12.06 2.98 4.10
CA PRO A 138 -13.04 3.20 3.03
C PRO A 138 -12.53 3.95 1.79
N GLY A 139 -11.29 4.44 1.80
CA GLY A 139 -10.70 5.22 0.71
C GLY A 139 -10.00 4.37 -0.35
N ILE A 140 -9.37 5.03 -1.32
CA ILE A 140 -8.42 4.41 -2.26
C ILE A 140 -6.98 4.43 -1.74
N ALA A 141 -6.68 5.31 -0.79
CA ALA A 141 -5.41 5.36 -0.06
C ALA A 141 -5.63 5.94 1.34
N VAL A 142 -4.70 5.64 2.25
CA VAL A 142 -4.67 6.22 3.60
C VAL A 142 -3.32 6.88 3.79
N LEU A 143 -3.36 8.15 4.21
CA LEU A 143 -2.16 8.88 4.60
C LEU A 143 -2.08 8.91 6.11
N PHE A 144 -0.92 8.55 6.65
CA PHE A 144 -0.57 8.84 8.04
C PHE A 144 0.15 10.19 8.08
N ASN A 145 -0.36 11.14 8.84
CA ASN A 145 0.18 12.49 8.93
C ASN A 145 0.77 12.73 10.32
N VAL A 146 1.97 13.30 10.36
CA VAL A 146 2.63 13.76 11.58
C VAL A 146 2.74 15.28 11.50
N HIS A 147 2.19 15.96 12.50
CA HIS A 147 2.12 17.41 12.56
C HIS A 147 3.17 17.93 13.54
N PHE A 148 3.95 18.91 13.09
CA PHE A 148 5.03 19.53 13.83
C PHE A 148 4.78 21.02 14.05
N ILE A 149 5.07 21.51 15.24
CA ILE A 149 5.24 22.94 15.57
C ILE A 149 6.58 23.07 16.29
N ASP A 150 7.38 24.07 15.92
CA ASP A 150 8.76 24.25 16.42
C ASP A 150 9.61 22.97 16.32
N ASP A 151 9.46 22.26 15.18
CA ASP A 151 10.10 20.97 14.86
C ASP A 151 9.79 19.81 15.83
N LYS A 152 8.77 19.95 16.67
CA LYS A 152 8.29 18.92 17.59
C LYS A 152 6.91 18.41 17.22
N VAL A 153 6.72 17.09 17.31
CA VAL A 153 5.43 16.45 17.07
C VAL A 153 4.39 17.02 18.04
N VAL A 154 3.31 17.57 17.50
CA VAL A 154 2.15 18.03 18.28
C VAL A 154 0.98 17.08 18.18
N ARG A 155 0.81 16.37 17.06
CA ARG A 155 -0.25 15.37 16.89
C ARG A 155 0.01 14.49 15.67
N THR A 156 -0.68 13.36 15.62
CA THR A 156 -0.80 12.52 14.43
C THR A 156 -2.25 12.53 13.94
N SER A 157 -2.46 12.23 12.67
CA SER A 157 -3.80 12.06 12.09
C SER A 157 -3.76 11.08 10.92
N GLN A 158 -4.92 10.61 10.48
CA GLN A 158 -5.05 9.83 9.24
C GLN A 158 -6.01 10.53 8.28
N THR A 159 -5.66 10.53 7.00
CA THR A 159 -6.50 11.07 5.92
C THR A 159 -6.85 9.94 4.96
N TYR A 160 -8.15 9.67 4.79
CA TYR A 160 -8.65 8.79 3.74
C TYR A 160 -8.77 9.57 2.43
N VAL A 161 -8.08 9.11 1.40
CA VAL A 161 -8.15 9.69 0.06
C VAL A 161 -9.29 9.00 -0.68
N TYR A 162 -10.22 9.80 -1.20
CA TYR A 162 -11.31 9.32 -2.06
C TYR A 162 -11.11 9.77 -3.50
N PRO A 163 -11.61 9.02 -4.49
CA PRO A 163 -11.68 9.49 -5.86
C PRO A 163 -12.46 10.80 -5.94
N ARG A 164 -11.97 11.74 -6.76
CA ARG A 164 -12.60 13.06 -6.94
C ARG A 164 -14.01 12.95 -7.55
N ASP A 165 -14.25 11.90 -8.32
CA ASP A 165 -15.51 11.56 -8.99
C ASP A 165 -16.47 10.74 -8.12
N GLY A 166 -16.13 10.50 -6.85
CA GLY A 166 -17.07 10.01 -5.82
C GLY A 166 -17.52 8.57 -5.95
N ALA A 167 -17.06 7.83 -6.96
CA ALA A 167 -17.49 6.47 -7.20
C ALA A 167 -16.31 5.51 -7.38
N VAL A 168 -16.01 4.74 -6.34
CA VAL A 168 -15.41 3.41 -6.52
C VAL A 168 -16.50 2.48 -7.04
N PHE A 169 -16.80 2.55 -8.34
CA PHE A 169 -17.62 1.54 -9.03
C PHE A 169 -16.83 0.24 -9.16
N GLY A 170 -16.73 -0.52 -8.07
CA GLY A 170 -16.51 -1.97 -8.15
C GLY A 170 -17.86 -2.62 -8.45
N GLY A 171 -17.94 -3.43 -9.51
CA GLY A 171 -19.20 -3.95 -10.08
C GLY A 171 -20.07 -4.82 -9.16
N TRP A 172 -19.71 -5.03 -7.89
CA TRP A 172 -20.49 -5.75 -6.90
C TRP A 172 -20.19 -5.24 -5.47
N GLY A 173 -21.06 -4.36 -4.94
CA GLY A 173 -21.14 -3.95 -3.52
C GLY A 173 -20.09 -2.90 -3.11
N GLY A 174 -20.41 -1.69 -2.64
CA GLY A 174 -21.60 -1.22 -1.94
C GLY A 174 -21.14 -0.61 -0.62
N TYR A 175 -20.84 0.70 -0.60
CA TYR A 175 -20.74 1.43 0.66
C TYR A 175 -21.40 2.79 0.53
N TYR A 176 -22.70 2.77 0.77
CA TYR A 176 -23.55 3.71 1.53
C TYR A 176 -24.98 3.21 1.29
N PRO A 177 -25.76 2.80 2.31
CA PRO A 177 -27.19 2.60 2.11
C PRO A 177 -27.82 3.98 1.90
N HIS A 178 -27.95 4.41 0.65
CA HIS A 178 -28.86 5.48 0.29
C HIS A 178 -30.30 4.91 0.33
N PRO A 179 -31.31 5.67 0.81
CA PRO A 179 -32.67 5.14 1.04
C PRO A 179 -33.43 4.66 -0.21
N TRP A 180 -32.83 4.79 -1.38
CA TRP A 180 -33.43 4.51 -2.70
C TRP A 180 -32.60 3.49 -3.50
N ALA A 181 -31.92 2.55 -2.84
CA ALA A 181 -31.24 1.45 -3.52
C ALA A 181 -32.25 0.56 -4.28
N TRP A 182 -32.34 0.72 -5.60
CA TRP A 182 -33.03 -0.21 -6.49
C TRP A 182 -32.04 -1.27 -6.96
N GLY A 183 -32.42 -2.54 -6.79
CA GLY A 183 -31.62 -3.72 -7.12
C GLY A 183 -31.32 -3.89 -8.62
N PRO A 184 -30.69 -5.02 -9.02
CA PRO A 184 -30.11 -5.22 -10.33
C PRO A 184 -31.19 -5.45 -11.39
N GLY A 185 -31.76 -4.35 -11.89
CA GLY A 185 -32.63 -4.33 -13.05
C GLY A 185 -31.89 -3.68 -14.22
N TRP A 186 -31.47 -4.51 -15.18
CA TRP A 186 -31.31 -4.09 -16.56
C TRP A 186 -32.57 -3.32 -16.98
N TRP A 187 -32.42 -2.10 -17.51
CA TRP A 187 -33.47 -1.16 -17.97
C TRP A 187 -33.83 -0.04 -16.98
N GLY A 188 -33.24 1.14 -17.22
CA GLY A 188 -33.72 2.39 -16.64
C GLY A 188 -32.75 3.54 -16.81
N TYR A 189 -32.70 4.16 -17.99
CA TYR A 189 -32.21 5.55 -18.06
C TYR A 189 -33.24 6.47 -17.40
N PRO A 190 -32.81 7.43 -16.57
CA PRO A 190 -33.43 8.74 -16.60
C PRO A 190 -32.41 9.84 -16.92
N ARG A 191 -32.88 10.76 -17.75
CA ARG A 191 -32.25 11.95 -18.33
C ARG A 191 -31.85 13.00 -17.26
N PRO A 192 -31.07 14.04 -17.64
CA PRO A 192 -30.38 14.89 -16.68
C PRO A 192 -31.35 15.85 -16.00
N PHE A 193 -31.41 15.79 -14.67
CA PHE A 193 -32.05 16.79 -13.85
C PHE A 193 -31.11 17.18 -12.71
N TYR A 194 -30.38 18.27 -12.91
CA TYR A 194 -29.91 19.10 -11.80
C TYR A 194 -30.58 20.46 -11.92
N PRO A 195 -31.38 20.86 -10.91
CA PRO A 195 -31.33 22.21 -10.42
C PRO A 195 -30.83 22.18 -8.97
N HIS A 196 -29.78 22.98 -8.73
CA HIS A 196 -29.14 23.20 -7.43
C HIS A 196 -30.16 23.63 -6.36
N PRO A 197 -30.08 23.14 -5.10
CA PRO A 197 -30.85 23.72 -4.00
C PRO A 197 -29.96 24.68 -3.19
N PHE A 198 -29.57 25.81 -3.79
CA PHE A 198 -29.16 26.99 -3.04
C PHE A 198 -29.89 28.20 -3.59
N ALA A 199 -31.19 28.28 -3.31
CA ALA A 199 -31.95 29.53 -3.29
C ALA A 199 -33.37 29.25 -2.84
N HIS A 200 -33.72 29.45 -1.56
CA HIS A 200 -35.03 29.97 -1.21
C HIS A 200 -34.91 30.97 -0.04
N PRO A 201 -35.40 32.21 -0.21
CA PRO A 201 -35.43 33.24 0.82
C PRO A 201 -36.66 33.03 1.71
N TRP A 202 -36.58 33.49 2.97
CA TRP A 202 -37.64 33.46 3.99
C TRP A 202 -37.88 32.10 4.64
N PHE A 203 -37.32 31.87 5.83
CA PHE A 203 -38.03 31.50 7.08
C PHE A 203 -37.08 31.71 8.28
N TRP A 204 -37.46 32.68 9.12
CA TRP A 204 -37.07 33.07 10.50
C TRP A 204 -35.72 32.66 11.10
#